data_AF-D8JT67-F1
#
_entry.id   AF-D8JT67-F1
#
_cell.length_a   1.000
_cell.length_b   1.000
_cell.length_c   1.000
_cell.angle_alpha   90.00
_cell.angle_beta   90.00
_cell.angle_gamma   90.00
#
_symmetry.space_group_name_H-M   'P 1'
#
loop_
_entity.id
_entity.type
_entity.pdbx_description
1 polymer ?
#
loop_
_entity_poly.entity_id
_entity_poly.type
_entity_poly.pdbx_seq_one_letter_code
_entity_poly.pdbx_strand_id
1 'polypeptide(L)' 'MNRIEKFFGVRNEAKLRYLDGEFEVLTPGEFVRCAVTGQPISLANLRYWSVDAQEAYASAEISVKRYLELKAQDETRS' A
#
# COMPACT_ATOMS: atom_id res chain seq x y z
N MET A 1 20.13 28.47 -4.96
CA MET A 1 18.72 28.36 -5.42
C MET A 1 18.29 26.92 -5.23
N ASN A 2 17.37 26.66 -4.29
CA ASN A 2 16.84 25.31 -4.06
C ASN A 2 15.34 25.47 -3.78
N ARG A 3 14.54 25.58 -4.84
CA ARG A 3 13.08 25.73 -4.73
C ARG A 3 12.45 24.44 -5.22
N ILE A 4 12.46 23.46 -4.33
CA ILE A 4 11.75 22.19 -4.41
C ILE A 4 10.29 22.40 -4.85
N GLU A 5 10.02 22.14 -6.13
CA GLU A 5 8.69 22.07 -6.74
C GLU A 5 7.97 20.75 -6.37
N LYS A 6 7.80 20.45 -5.07
CA LYS A 6 7.15 19.18 -4.62
C LYS A 6 6.13 19.35 -3.49
N PHE A 7 5.30 20.39 -3.55
CA PHE A 7 4.10 20.48 -2.72
C PHE A 7 2.83 20.63 -3.56
N PHE A 8 2.78 19.93 -4.70
CA PHE A 8 1.53 19.69 -5.43
C PHE A 8 0.57 18.94 -4.50
N GLY A 9 -0.40 19.68 -3.95
CA GLY A 9 -1.67 19.17 -3.42
C GLY A 9 -1.53 18.25 -2.22
N VAL A 10 -1.88 18.78 -1.04
CA VAL A 10 -2.18 18.02 0.18
C VAL A 10 -3.40 17.13 -0.08
N ARG A 11 -3.25 16.08 -0.88
CA ARG A 11 -4.14 14.94 -0.82
C ARG A 11 -3.77 14.25 0.48
N ASN A 12 -4.75 13.97 1.34
CA ASN A 12 -4.49 13.33 2.62
C ASN A 12 -4.27 11.82 2.42
N GLU A 13 -3.15 11.34 2.92
CA GLU A 13 -2.81 9.91 2.92
C GLU A 13 -3.59 9.23 4.03
N ALA A 14 -4.52 8.35 3.66
CA ALA A 14 -5.29 7.56 4.60
C ALA A 14 -4.35 6.56 5.27
N LYS A 15 -4.50 6.38 6.58
CA LYS A 15 -3.90 5.24 7.26
C LYS A 15 -4.98 4.20 7.46
N LEU A 16 -4.80 3.07 6.81
CA LEU A 16 -5.66 1.93 6.95
C LEU A 16 -4.92 0.84 7.71
N ARG A 17 -5.65 0.10 8.53
CA ARG A 17 -5.24 -1.17 9.06
C ARG A 17 -5.92 -2.25 8.25
N TYR A 18 -5.11 -3.06 7.58
CA TYR A 18 -5.60 -4.10 6.70
C TYR A 18 -5.99 -5.32 7.54
N LEU A 19 -7.19 -5.85 7.33
CA LEU A 19 -7.71 -7.03 8.01
C LEU A 19 -8.02 -8.11 6.97
N ASP A 20 -8.35 -9.31 7.44
CA ASP A 20 -8.72 -10.44 6.59
C ASP A 20 -10.09 -10.18 5.94
N GLY A 21 -10.07 -9.63 4.73
CA GLY A 21 -11.28 -9.32 3.95
C GLY A 21 -11.87 -7.91 4.14
N GLU A 22 -11.38 -7.13 5.11
CA GLU A 22 -11.79 -5.75 5.32
C GLU A 22 -10.60 -4.84 5.68
N PHE A 23 -10.84 -3.54 5.83
CA PHE A 23 -9.82 -2.61 6.33
C PHE A 23 -10.46 -1.61 7.28
N GLU A 24 -9.74 -1.29 8.35
CA GLU A 24 -10.15 -0.29 9.32
C GLU A 24 -9.44 1.04 9.01
N VAL A 25 -10.20 2.12 8.90
CA VAL A 25 -9.64 3.46 8.66
C VAL A 25 -9.14 4.03 9.99
N LEU A 26 -7.83 3.97 10.22
CA LEU A 26 -7.19 4.61 11.39
C LEU A 26 -7.13 6.13 11.25
N THR A 27 -6.87 6.61 10.03
CA THR A 27 -6.82 8.05 9.74
C THR A 27 -7.56 8.32 8.44
N PRO A 28 -8.56 9.22 8.45
CA PRO A 28 -9.31 9.54 7.25
C PRO A 28 -8.41 10.22 6.23
N GLY A 29 -8.49 9.76 4.98
CA GLY A 29 -7.77 10.30 3.85
C GLY A 29 -8.42 9.88 2.54
N GLU A 30 -7.89 10.35 1.42
CA GLU A 30 -8.49 10.11 0.09
C GLU A 30 -7.80 8.96 -0.66
N PHE A 31 -6.55 8.67 -0.33
CA PHE A 31 -5.75 7.64 -0.97
C PHE A 31 -4.74 7.03 -0.01
N VAL A 32 -4.28 5.82 -0.28
CA VAL A 32 -3.14 5.17 0.36
C VAL A 32 -1.96 5.12 -0.62
N ARG A 33 -0.73 4.99 -0.15
CA ARG A 33 0.41 4.74 -1.04
C ARG A 33 0.66 3.27 -1.23
N CYS A 34 1.02 2.90 -2.45
CA CYS A 34 1.55 1.58 -2.73
C CYS A 34 2.87 1.40 -1.98
N ALA A 35 3.02 0.32 -1.22
CA ALA A 35 4.27 0.05 -0.51
C ALA A 35 5.45 -0.27 -1.45
N VAL A 36 5.15 -0.82 -2.64
CA VAL A 36 6.18 -1.22 -3.62
C VAL A 36 6.56 -0.06 -4.56
N THR A 37 5.57 0.62 -5.15
CA THR A 37 5.84 1.67 -6.17
C THR A 37 5.76 3.09 -5.61
N GLY A 38 5.20 3.28 -4.41
CA GLY A 38 4.95 4.60 -3.84
C GLY A 38 3.83 5.40 -4.53
N GLN A 39 3.13 4.82 -5.50
CA GLN A 39 2.05 5.49 -6.22
C GLN A 39 0.81 5.67 -5.34
N PRO A 40 0.07 6.79 -5.49
CA PRO A 40 -1.16 7.02 -4.75
C PRO A 40 -2.31 6.16 -5.31
N ILE A 41 -2.99 5.43 -4.44
CA ILE A 41 -4.12 4.53 -4.71
C ILE A 41 -5.33 5.07 -3.97
N SER A 42 -6.35 5.54 -4.69
CA SER A 42 -7.60 5.97 -4.07
C SER A 42 -8.25 4.84 -3.28
N LEU A 43 -8.86 5.14 -2.14
CA LEU A 43 -9.55 4.14 -1.32
C LEU A 43 -10.61 3.36 -2.11
N ALA A 44 -11.31 4.03 -3.03
CA ALA A 44 -12.30 3.40 -3.90
C ALA A 44 -11.71 2.40 -4.92
N ASN A 45 -10.41 2.51 -5.23
CA ASN A 45 -9.68 1.61 -6.13
C ASN A 45 -8.80 0.61 -5.39
N LEU A 46 -8.73 0.68 -4.06
CA LEU A 46 -7.96 -0.23 -3.24
C LEU A 46 -8.64 -1.61 -3.25
N ARG A 47 -8.11 -2.51 -4.07
CA ARG A 47 -8.59 -3.89 -4.21
C ARG A 47 -7.57 -4.94 -3.76
N TYR A 48 -6.31 -4.56 -3.68
CA TYR A 48 -5.21 -5.47 -3.41
C TYR A 48 -4.40 -4.95 -2.23
N TRP A 49 -4.39 -5.72 -1.14
CA TRP A 49 -3.61 -5.43 0.07
C TRP A 49 -3.12 -6.73 0.71
N SER A 50 -2.06 -6.63 1.52
CA SER A 50 -1.57 -7.74 2.34
C SER A 50 -1.81 -7.44 3.82
N VAL A 51 -2.45 -8.39 4.50
CA VAL A 51 -2.70 -8.33 5.95
C VAL A 51 -1.43 -8.63 6.74
N ASP A 52 -0.65 -9.61 6.29
CA ASP A 52 0.62 -10.00 6.94
C ASP A 52 1.62 -8.84 6.93
N ALA A 53 1.77 -8.18 5.78
CA ALA A 53 2.72 -7.09 5.62
C ALA A 53 2.13 -5.70 5.96
N GLN A 54 0.81 -5.57 6.11
CA GLN A 54 0.08 -4.29 6.24
C GLN A 54 0.39 -3.31 5.08
N GLU A 55 0.47 -3.84 3.87
CA GLU A 55 0.88 -3.11 2.66
C GLU A 55 -0.26 -3.05 1.63
N ALA A 56 -0.48 -1.88 1.02
CA ALA A 56 -1.38 -1.73 -0.13
C ALA A 56 -0.64 -1.82 -1.46
N TYR A 57 -1.32 -2.37 -2.47
CA TYR A 57 -0.79 -2.54 -3.82
C TYR A 57 -1.69 -1.90 -4.86
N ALA A 58 -1.07 -1.23 -5.84
CA ALA A 58 -1.80 -0.55 -6.90
C ALA A 58 -2.40 -1.53 -7.92
N SER A 59 -1.79 -2.71 -8.08
CA SER A 59 -2.16 -3.71 -9.08
C SER A 59 -2.00 -5.13 -8.53
N ALA A 60 -2.75 -6.07 -9.12
CA ALA A 60 -2.63 -7.50 -8.83
C ALA A 60 -1.20 -8.03 -9.02
N GLU A 61 -0.51 -7.60 -10.08
CA GLU A 61 0.88 -8.01 -10.36
C GLU A 61 1.83 -7.69 -9.21
N ILE A 62 1.68 -6.51 -8.60
CA ILE A 62 2.50 -6.07 -7.47
C ILE A 62 2.21 -6.93 -6.23
N SER A 63 0.92 -7.17 -5.96
CA SER A 63 0.48 -8.01 -4.84
C SER A 63 1.01 -9.44 -4.98
N VAL A 64 0.93 -10.03 -6.18
CA VAL A 64 1.40 -11.38 -6.46
C VAL A 64 2.92 -11.46 -6.34
N LYS A 65 3.65 -10.50 -6.93
CA LYS A 65 5.11 -10.45 -6.84
C LYS A 65 5.56 -10.43 -5.37
N ARG A 66 4.96 -9.55 -4.57
CA ARG A 66 5.30 -9.41 -3.14
C ARG A 66 4.94 -10.65 -2.34
N TYR A 67 3.79 -11.25 -2.61
CA TYR A 67 3.39 -12.53 -2.00
C TYR A 67 4.38 -13.66 -2.30
N LEU A 68 4.85 -13.78 -3.54
CA LEU A 68 5.86 -14.78 -3.92
C LEU A 68 7.20 -14.54 -3.22
N GLU A 69 7.61 -13.27 -3.09
CA GLU A 69 8.84 -12.91 -2.36
C GLU A 69 8.75 -13.28 -0.87
N LEU A 70 7.61 -13.02 -0.22
CA LEU A 70 7.39 -13.39 1.18
C LEU A 70 7.34 -14.91 1.36
N LYS A 71 6.65 -15.63 0.47
CA LYS A 71 6.59 -17.10 0.48
C LYS A 71 7.96 -17.74 0.30
N ALA A 72 8.78 -17.25 -0.62
CA ALA A 72 10.13 -17.75 -0.83
C ALA A 72 11.04 -17.55 0.41
N GLN A 73 10.85 -16.45 1.14
CA GLN A 73 11.58 -16.20 2.38
C GLN A 73 11.16 -17.13 3.53
N ASP A 74 9.88 -17.48 3.61
CA ASP A 74 9.35 -18.41 4.61
C ASP A 74 9.92 -19.83 4.43
N GLU A 75 9.94 -20.34 3.19
CA GLU A 75 10.47 -21.68 2.89
C GLU A 75 11.98 -21.81 3.11
N THR A 76 12.74 -20.73 2.93
CA THR A 76 14.20 -20.75 3.15
C THR A 76 14.56 -20.75 4.65
N ARG A 77 13.60 -20.46 5.54
CA ARG A 77 13.80 -20.38 6.99
C ARG A 77 13.40 -21.65 7.74
N SER A 78 12.97 -22.70 7.03
CA SER A 78 12.72 -24.06 7.57
C SER A 78 13.86 -25.03 7.29
#